data_AF-A0A1H3FGL4-F1
#
_entry.id   AF-A0A1H3FGL4-F1
#
_cell.length_a   1.000
_cell.length_b   1.000
_cell.length_c   1.000
_cell.angle_alpha   90.00
_cell.angle_beta   90.00
_cell.angle_gamma   90.00
#
_symmetry.space_group_name_H-M   'P 1'
#
loop_
_entity.id
_entity.type
_entity.pdbx_description
1 polymer ?
#
loop_
_entity_poly.entity_id
_entity_poly.type
_entity_poly.pdbx_seq_one_letter_code
_entity_poly.pdbx_strand_id
1 'polypeptide(L)' 'MSTAYERRVRRLREHVLANERKRKEELEKVLEPVEEVEEELSIDYLTKDEIIEKLREKGIDHNPRDKKETLFKLLVGD' A
#
# COMPACT_ATOMS: atom_id res chain seq x y z
N MET A 1 -1.78 -47.91 -23.74
CA MET A 1 -0.96 -46.88 -23.06
C MET A 1 -0.11 -47.58 -21.99
N SER A 2 1.19 -47.28 -21.90
CA SER A 2 2.07 -47.93 -20.90
C SER A 2 1.77 -47.41 -19.50
N THR A 3 1.52 -48.31 -18.55
CA THR A 3 1.21 -47.99 -17.15
C THR A 3 2.32 -47.16 -16.47
N ALA A 4 3.57 -47.26 -16.95
CA ALA A 4 4.69 -46.46 -16.47
C ALA A 4 4.59 -44.98 -16.89
N TYR A 5 4.05 -44.71 -18.09
CA TYR A 5 3.82 -43.34 -18.59
C TYR A 5 2.71 -42.66 -17.79
N GLU A 6 1.60 -43.34 -17.56
CA GLU A 6 0.47 -42.83 -16.79
C GLU A 6 0.87 -42.49 -15.33
N ARG A 7 1.70 -43.34 -14.70
CA ARG A 7 2.27 -43.08 -13.37
C ARG A 7 3.23 -41.89 -13.36
N ARG A 8 3.97 -41.65 -14.45
CA ARG A 8 4.87 -40.49 -14.57
C ARG A 8 4.07 -39.20 -14.73
N VAL A 9 3.05 -39.20 -15.58
CA VAL A 9 2.16 -38.05 -15.80
C VAL A 9 1.41 -37.69 -14.52
N ARG A 10 0.91 -38.68 -13.77
CA ARG A 10 0.25 -38.46 -12.47
C ARG A 10 1.18 -37.76 -11.47
N ARG A 11 2.40 -38.29 -11.28
CA ARG A 11 3.39 -37.70 -10.36
C ARG A 11 3.79 -36.28 -10.76
N LEU A 12 3.95 -36.03 -12.07
CA LEU A 12 4.28 -34.70 -12.57
C LEU A 12 3.14 -33.70 -12.28
N ARG A 13 1.89 -34.10 -12.50
CA ARG A 13 0.71 -33.28 -12.18
C ARG A 13 0.62 -32.96 -10.68
N GLU A 14 0.80 -33.97 -9.83
CA GLU A 14 0.79 -33.79 -8.37
C GLU A 14 1.90 -32.81 -7.92
N HIS A 15 3.10 -32.93 -8.50
CA HIS A 15 4.22 -32.04 -8.19
C HIS A 15 3.98 -30.59 -8.64
N VAL A 16 3.41 -30.38 -9.84
CA VAL A 16 3.06 -29.04 -10.34
C VAL A 16 2.00 -28.40 -9.43
N LEU A 17 0.93 -29.14 -9.10
CA LEU A 17 -0.13 -28.65 -8.21
C LEU A 17 0.40 -28.30 -6.81
N ALA A 18 1.32 -29.11 -6.26
CA ALA A 18 1.95 -28.83 -4.97
C ALA A 18 2.80 -27.54 -5.01
N ASN A 19 3.52 -27.30 -6.10
CA ASN A 19 4.32 -26.08 -6.26
C ASN A 19 3.46 -24.83 -6.48
N GLU A 20 2.35 -24.93 -7.21
CA GLU A 20 1.41 -23.82 -7.38
C GLU A 20 0.75 -23.42 -6.06
N ARG A 21 0.41 -24.38 -5.21
CA ARG A 21 -0.13 -24.10 -3.86
C ARG A 21 0.87 -23.37 -3.00
N LYS A 22 2.12 -23.84 -2.94
CA LYS A 22 3.20 -23.16 -2.19
C LYS A 22 3.43 -21.73 -2.67
N ARG A 23 3.45 -21.51 -3.99
CA ARG A 23 3.56 -20.15 -4.56
C ARG A 23 2.41 -19.24 -4.18
N LYS A 24 1.18 -19.75 -4.11
CA LYS A 24 0.02 -18.96 -3.68
C LYS A 24 0.10 -18.59 -2.21
N GLU A 25 0.46 -19.53 -1.34
CA GLU A 25 0.66 -19.28 0.10
C GLU A 25 1.80 -18.29 0.35
N GLU A 26 2.88 -18.34 -0.43
CA GLU A 26 3.97 -17.36 -0.36
C GLU A 26 3.53 -15.96 -0.81
N LEU A 27 2.75 -15.86 -1.89
CA LEU A 27 2.21 -14.58 -2.37
C LEU A 27 1.23 -13.95 -1.37
N GLU A 28 0.37 -14.77 -0.76
CA GLU A 28 -0.60 -14.32 0.25
C GLU A 28 0.09 -13.79 1.51
N LYS A 29 1.24 -14.36 1.91
CA LYS A 29 2.06 -13.84 3.02
C LYS A 29 2.77 -12.52 2.71
N VAL A 30 3.08 -12.25 1.46
CA VAL A 30 3.76 -11.01 1.05
C VAL A 30 2.76 -9.87 0.86
N LEU A 31 1.51 -10.20 0.53
CA LEU A 31 0.38 -9.28 0.45
C LEU A 31 -0.33 -9.18 1.80
N GLU A 32 0.41 -8.92 2.88
CA GLU A 32 -0.23 -8.29 4.04
C GLU A 32 -0.93 -7.03 3.51
N PRO A 33 -2.22 -6.82 3.82
CA PRO A 33 -2.87 -5.58 3.46
C PRO A 33 -2.06 -4.50 4.15
N VAL A 34 -1.34 -3.71 3.36
CA VAL A 34 -0.90 -2.40 3.80
C VAL A 34 -2.23 -1.73 4.12
N GLU A 35 -2.62 -1.71 5.40
CA GLU A 35 -3.66 -0.82 5.87
C GLU A 35 -3.25 0.52 5.30
N GLU A 36 -4.01 1.01 4.32
CA GLU A 36 -4.02 2.42 4.01
C GLU A 36 -4.43 3.06 5.33
N VAL A 37 -3.43 3.38 6.14
CA VAL A 37 -3.57 4.30 7.24
C VAL A 37 -3.93 5.57 6.51
N GLU A 38 -5.24 5.80 6.34
CA GLU A 38 -5.77 7.13 6.23
C GLU A 38 -5.30 7.81 7.50
N GLU A 39 -4.08 8.37 7.45
CA GLU A 39 -3.61 9.31 8.44
C GLU A 39 -4.66 10.42 8.41
N GLU A 40 -5.61 10.36 9.34
CA GLU A 40 -6.46 11.48 9.69
C GLU A 40 -5.47 12.60 10.04
N LEU A 41 -5.12 13.40 9.03
CA LEU A 41 -4.30 14.58 9.19
C LEU A 41 -5.09 15.46 10.14
N SER A 42 -4.75 15.42 11.43
CA SER A 42 -5.34 16.32 12.41
C SER A 42 -4.38 17.48 12.61
N ILE A 43 -4.97 18.68 12.66
CA ILE A 43 -4.24 19.92 12.88
C ILE A 43 -3.42 19.88 14.17
N ASP A 44 -3.80 19.06 15.15
CA ASP A 44 -3.09 18.95 16.43
C ASP A 44 -1.76 18.22 16.29
N TYR A 45 -1.65 17.29 15.34
CA TYR A 45 -0.44 16.49 15.13
C TYR A 45 0.55 17.12 14.14
N LEU A 46 0.09 18.03 13.28
CA LEU A 46 0.96 18.73 12.34
C LEU A 46 1.48 20.04 12.90
N THR A 47 2.75 20.35 12.68
CA THR A 47 3.28 21.68 12.98
C THR A 47 2.99 22.67 11.84
N LYS A 48 3.10 23.97 12.12
CA LYS A 48 2.88 25.01 11.08
C LYS A 48 3.89 24.84 9.92
N ASP A 49 5.12 24.48 10.25
CA ASP A 49 6.19 24.31 9.27
C ASP A 49 5.95 23.08 8.38
N GLU A 50 5.50 21.96 8.97
CA GLU A 50 5.10 20.76 8.21
C GLU A 50 3.93 21.04 7.27
N ILE A 51 2.94 21.85 7.69
CA ILE A 51 1.82 22.23 6.82
C ILE A 51 2.34 23.06 5.63
N ILE A 52 3.25 24.01 5.88
CA ILE A 52 3.88 24.82 4.82
C ILE A 52 4.66 23.93 3.85
N GLU A 53 5.42 22.97 4.36
CA GLU A 53 6.18 22.02 3.54
C GLU A 53 5.25 21.18 2.66
N LYS A 54 4.19 20.58 3.24
CA LYS A 54 3.17 19.84 2.48
C LYS A 54 2.45 20.71 1.45
N LEU A 55 2.15 21.98 1.76
CA LEU A 55 1.56 22.93 0.79
C LEU A 55 2.52 23.24 -0.35
N ARG A 56 3.83 23.39 -0.08
CA ARG A 56 4.86 23.57 -1.12
C ARG A 56 5.01 22.35 -2.01
N GLU A 57 5.05 21.15 -1.43
CA GLU A 57 5.13 19.89 -2.17
C GLU A 57 3.93 19.71 -3.11
N LYS A 58 2.74 20.11 -2.66
CA LYS A 58 1.51 20.08 -3.47
C LYS A 58 1.43 21.23 -4.49
N GLY A 59 2.33 22.21 -4.45
CA GLY A 59 2.29 23.39 -5.31
C GLY A 59 1.10 24.32 -5.02
N ILE A 60 0.55 24.28 -3.81
CA ILE A 60 -0.55 25.15 -3.38
C ILE A 60 0.03 26.49 -2.95
N ASP A 61 -0.43 27.58 -3.58
CA ASP A 61 -0.03 28.93 -3.19
C ASP A 61 -0.57 29.24 -1.79
N HIS A 62 0.30 29.72 -0.91
CA HIS A 62 -0.01 29.97 0.48
C HIS A 62 0.83 31.13 1.01
N ASN A 63 0.23 31.91 1.93
CA ASN A 63 0.97 32.93 2.64
C ASN A 63 1.57 32.33 3.94
N PRO A 64 2.91 32.21 4.07
CA PRO A 64 3.54 31.61 5.24
C PRO A 64 3.27 32.39 6.54
N ARG A 65 2.80 33.63 6.45
CA ARG A 65 2.42 34.45 7.61
C ARG A 65 1.03 34.14 8.16
N ASP A 66 0.22 33.37 7.43
CA ASP A 66 -1.13 33.02 7.86
C ASP A 66 -1.13 32.13 9.12
N LYS A 67 -2.30 32.05 9.76
CA LYS A 67 -2.50 31.19 10.93
C LYS A 67 -2.37 29.72 10.53
N LYS A 68 -1.90 28.89 11.47
CA LYS A 68 -1.81 27.44 11.30
C LYS A 68 -3.12 26.83 10.80
N GLU A 69 -4.25 27.25 11.37
CA GLU A 69 -5.59 26.82 10.97
C GLU A 69 -5.91 27.14 9.51
N THR A 70 -5.56 28.33 9.03
CA THR A 70 -5.81 28.75 7.64
C THR A 70 -4.98 27.92 6.66
N LEU A 71 -3.70 27.70 6.99
CA LEU A 71 -2.80 26.85 6.20
C LEU A 71 -3.27 25.39 6.19
N PHE A 72 -3.76 24.91 7.33
CA PHE A 72 -4.29 23.55 7.44
C PHE A 72 -5.58 23.37 6.63
N LYS A 73 -6.50 24.35 6.68
CA LYS A 73 -7.71 24.37 5.82
C LYS A 73 -7.36 24.36 4.34
N LEU A 74 -6.35 25.14 3.93
CA LEU A 74 -5.81 25.10 2.56
C LEU A 74 -5.26 23.72 2.17
N LEU A 75 -4.65 23.00 3.12
CA LEU A 75 -4.08 21.68 2.88
C LEU A 75 -5.15 20.58 2.71
N VAL A 76 -6.24 20.68 3.47
CA VAL A 76 -7.38 19.74 3.47
C VAL A 76 -8.41 20.09 2.38
N GLY A 77 -8.56 21.36 2.03
CA GLY A 77 -9.51 21.85 1.03
C GLY A 77 -10.90 22.20 1.60
N ASP A 78 -10.98 22.56 2.88
CA ASP A 78 -12.20 22.97 3.61
C ASP A 78 -12.48 24.48 3.57
#